data_AF-A0AAW5EVS6-F1
#
_entry.id   AF-A0AAW5EVS6-F1
#
_cell.length_a   1.000
_cell.length_b   1.000
_cell.length_c   1.000
_cell.angle_alpha   90.00
_cell.angle_beta   90.00
_cell.angle_gamma   90.00
#
_symmetry.space_group_name_H-M   'P 1'
#
loop_
_entity.id
_entity.type
_entity.pdbx_description
1 polymer ?
#
loop_
_entity_poly.entity_id
_entity_poly.type
_entity_poly.pdbx_seq_one_letter_code
_entity_poly.pdbx_strand_id
1 'polypeptide(L)'
;LEAEGASVSHMVATDYDSLLAMPAGSLRVMSLAHELTNTHVPWVQVAHTLDQRCALLCERGDPVMITTVFRHVDIPDEDDGGYSHALRIRIRRLNFLAAELSRRHGVFVADLDRMLADTGGTTLNTDYRLRSDTAAMIAAQGLALVV
;
A
#
# COMPACT_ATOMS: atom_id res chain seq x y z
N LEU A 1 -37.06 -5.71 9.47
CA LEU A 1 -35.64 -5.95 9.79
C LEU A 1 -34.90 -4.74 9.26
N GLU A 2 -34.94 -3.66 10.03
CA GLU A 2 -34.15 -2.46 9.77
C GLU A 2 -32.70 -2.88 9.96
N ALA A 3 -31.88 -2.75 8.92
CA ALA A 3 -30.45 -2.82 9.07
C ALA A 3 -30.06 -1.63 9.95
N GLU A 4 -29.81 -1.88 11.24
CA GLU A 4 -29.03 -0.96 12.06
C GLU A 4 -27.81 -0.58 11.24
N GLY A 5 -27.72 0.68 10.84
CA GLY A 5 -26.61 1.18 10.04
C GLY A 5 -25.33 0.90 10.81
N ALA A 6 -24.58 -0.11 10.39
CA ALA A 6 -23.28 -0.42 10.96
C ALA A 6 -22.43 0.85 10.81
N SER A 7 -22.16 1.52 11.93
CA SER A 7 -21.31 2.70 11.96
C SER A 7 -19.89 2.23 11.65
N VAL A 8 -19.46 2.44 10.40
CA VAL A 8 -18.07 2.19 9.99
C VAL A 8 -17.25 3.37 10.48
N SER A 9 -16.41 3.15 11.49
CA SER A 9 -15.38 4.09 11.90
C SER A 9 -14.06 3.75 11.23
N HIS A 10 -13.26 4.77 10.92
CA HIS A 10 -11.90 4.59 10.43
C HIS A 10 -10.93 5.27 11.41
N MET A 11 -9.75 4.66 11.58
CA MET A 11 -8.67 5.20 12.37
C MET A 11 -7.41 5.23 11.50
N VAL A 12 -6.65 6.32 11.60
CA VAL A 12 -5.40 6.49 10.86
C VAL A 12 -4.23 6.20 11.78
N ALA A 13 -3.44 5.18 11.43
CA ALA A 13 -2.14 4.94 12.04
C ALA A 13 -1.05 5.59 11.17
N THR A 14 -0.16 6.39 11.77
CA THR A 14 0.95 7.06 11.07
C THR A 14 2.18 6.17 10.93
N ASP A 15 2.24 5.09 11.68
CA ASP A 15 3.33 4.12 11.69
C ASP A 15 2.81 2.71 12.03
N TYR A 16 3.72 1.74 11.94
CA TYR A 16 3.41 0.34 12.18
C TYR A 16 3.01 0.05 13.64
N ASP A 17 3.67 0.67 14.62
CA ASP A 17 3.41 0.39 16.03
C ASP A 17 2.01 0.86 16.42
N SER A 18 1.59 2.01 15.89
CA SER A 18 0.23 2.53 16.02
C SER A 18 -0.78 1.62 15.32
N LEU A 19 -0.45 1.06 14.15
CA LEU A 19 -1.32 0.10 13.45
C LEU A 19 -1.48 -1.20 14.24
N LEU A 20 -0.41 -1.68 14.86
CA LEU A 20 -0.40 -2.89 15.68
C LEU A 20 -1.22 -2.69 16.98
N ALA A 21 -1.18 -1.49 17.55
CA ALA A 21 -1.94 -1.12 18.74
C ALA A 21 -3.45 -0.90 18.49
N MET A 22 -3.90 -0.91 17.23
CA MET A 22 -5.32 -0.72 16.91
C MET A 22 -6.23 -1.79 17.54
N PRO A 23 -7.45 -1.40 17.98
CA PRO A 23 -8.44 -2.32 18.53
C PRO A 23 -8.69 -3.55 17.65
N ALA A 24 -8.97 -4.68 18.29
CA ALA A 24 -9.39 -5.90 17.61
C ALA A 24 -10.78 -5.72 16.95
N GLY A 25 -11.11 -6.61 16.02
CA GLY A 25 -12.34 -6.56 15.24
C GLY A 25 -12.30 -5.56 14.09
N SER A 26 -11.12 -5.20 13.59
CA SER A 26 -10.93 -4.21 12.53
C SER A 26 -10.09 -4.75 11.37
N LEU A 27 -10.38 -4.31 10.14
CA LEU A 27 -9.50 -4.56 9.00
C LEU A 27 -8.25 -3.67 9.12
N ARG A 28 -7.08 -4.28 9.20
CA ARG A 28 -5.80 -3.56 9.24
C ARG A 28 -5.29 -3.32 7.82
N VAL A 29 -5.17 -2.05 7.43
CA VAL A 29 -4.68 -1.69 6.09
C VAL A 29 -3.28 -1.11 6.19
N MET A 30 -2.31 -1.74 5.51
CA MET A 30 -0.93 -1.30 5.43
C MET A 30 -0.60 -0.84 4.00
N SER A 31 -0.13 0.38 3.84
CA SER A 31 0.32 0.89 2.53
C SER A 31 1.83 0.74 2.35
N LEU A 32 2.25 0.07 1.27
CA LEU A 32 3.67 -0.06 0.93
C LEU A 32 4.32 1.25 0.48
N ALA A 33 3.52 2.30 0.22
CA ALA A 33 4.05 3.62 -0.14
C ALA A 33 4.89 4.23 0.98
N HIS A 34 4.63 3.86 2.25
CA HIS A 34 5.44 4.29 3.39
C HIS A 34 6.90 3.84 3.28
N GLU A 35 7.18 2.72 2.59
CA GLU A 35 8.55 2.22 2.43
C GLU A 35 9.37 2.99 1.37
N LEU A 36 8.72 3.92 0.66
CA LEU A 36 9.38 4.80 -0.30
C LEU A 36 10.02 6.04 0.35
N THR A 37 9.74 6.35 1.61
CA THR A 37 10.52 7.35 2.36
C THR A 37 11.86 6.78 2.84
N ASN A 38 11.96 5.45 2.90
CA ASN A 38 13.11 4.70 3.40
C ASN A 38 13.98 4.11 2.28
N THR A 39 14.13 4.81 1.15
CA THR A 39 14.92 4.31 0.00
C THR A 39 16.39 4.05 0.33
N HIS A 40 16.93 4.74 1.34
CA HIS A 40 18.28 4.54 1.85
C HIS A 40 18.46 3.19 2.58
N VAL A 41 17.37 2.57 3.05
CA VAL A 41 17.42 1.29 3.76
C VAL A 41 17.63 0.14 2.77
N PRO A 42 18.62 -0.75 2.99
CA PRO A 42 18.87 -1.90 2.15
C PRO A 42 17.62 -2.77 1.95
N TRP A 43 17.42 -3.24 0.72
CA TRP A 43 16.23 -4.01 0.35
C TRP A 43 15.99 -5.23 1.25
N VAL A 44 17.04 -5.97 1.59
CA VAL A 44 16.95 -7.17 2.44
C VAL A 44 16.35 -6.84 3.81
N GLN A 45 16.73 -5.69 4.39
CA GLN A 45 16.19 -5.26 5.68
C GLN A 45 14.71 -4.90 5.57
N VAL A 46 14.32 -4.15 4.52
CA VAL A 46 12.90 -3.79 4.30
C VAL A 46 12.03 -5.02 4.07
N ALA A 47 12.49 -5.98 3.26
CA ALA A 47 11.76 -7.21 3.03
C ALA A 47 11.58 -8.02 4.32
N HIS A 48 12.64 -8.16 5.11
CA HIS A 48 12.59 -8.85 6.41
C HIS A 48 11.67 -8.14 7.41
N THR A 49 11.77 -6.82 7.53
CA THR A 49 10.92 -6.04 8.43
C THR A 49 9.44 -6.15 8.03
N LEU A 50 9.11 -6.04 6.75
CA LEU A 50 7.73 -6.20 6.28
C LEU A 50 7.19 -7.61 6.54
N ASP A 51 8.03 -8.63 6.40
CA ASP A 51 7.67 -10.01 6.70
C ASP A 51 7.32 -10.19 8.19
N GLN A 52 8.17 -9.72 9.09
CA GLN A 52 7.94 -9.75 10.53
C GLN A 52 6.68 -8.96 10.93
N ARG A 53 6.48 -7.79 10.33
CA ARG A 53 5.29 -6.96 10.54
C ARG A 53 4.01 -7.68 10.14
N CYS A 54 4.01 -8.36 8.98
CA CYS A 54 2.84 -9.13 8.55
C CYS A 54 2.56 -10.30 9.48
N ALA A 55 3.59 -11.04 9.90
CA ALA A 55 3.43 -12.15 10.85
C ALA A 55 2.76 -11.67 12.15
N LEU A 56 3.29 -10.61 12.77
CA LEU A 56 2.76 -10.05 14.02
C LEU A 56 1.32 -9.53 13.89
N LEU A 57 0.98 -8.87 12.77
CA LEU A 57 -0.39 -8.41 12.54
C LEU A 57 -1.37 -9.58 12.37
N CYS A 58 -0.95 -10.65 11.69
CA CYS A 58 -1.76 -11.83 11.46
C CYS A 58 -1.94 -12.68 12.73
N GLU A 59 -0.95 -12.74 13.61
CA GLU A 59 -1.03 -13.43 14.92
C GLU A 59 -2.17 -12.90 15.79
N ARG A 60 -2.61 -11.65 15.58
CA ARG A 60 -3.75 -11.05 16.30
C ARG A 60 -5.11 -11.56 15.83
N GLY A 61 -5.17 -12.25 14.69
CA GLY A 61 -6.39 -12.86 14.14
C GLY A 61 -7.31 -11.92 13.37
N ASP A 62 -7.03 -10.62 13.31
CA ASP A 62 -7.79 -9.69 12.46
C ASP A 62 -7.30 -9.74 11.00
N PRO A 63 -8.19 -9.50 10.02
CA PRO A 63 -7.78 -9.46 8.62
C PRO A 63 -6.79 -8.31 8.36
N VAL A 64 -5.77 -8.61 7.55
CA VAL A 64 -4.74 -7.65 7.14
C VAL A 64 -4.78 -7.49 5.63
N MET A 65 -4.78 -6.25 5.17
CA MET A 65 -4.71 -5.88 3.76
C MET A 65 -3.46 -5.04 3.50
N ILE A 66 -2.75 -5.37 2.43
CA ILE A 66 -1.63 -4.59 1.90
C ILE A 66 -2.08 -3.84 0.66
N THR A 67 -1.82 -2.53 0.58
CA THR A 67 -2.01 -1.76 -0.65
C THR A 67 -0.68 -1.62 -1.41
N THR A 68 -0.67 -2.01 -2.69
CA THR A 68 0.51 -1.87 -3.55
C THR A 68 0.73 -0.41 -3.93
N VAL A 69 1.89 -0.11 -4.52
CA VAL A 69 2.24 1.25 -4.94
C VAL A 69 2.11 1.40 -6.44
N PHE A 70 1.45 2.48 -6.88
CA PHE A 70 1.34 2.79 -8.30
C PHE A 70 2.72 3.05 -8.93
N ARG A 71 3.02 2.40 -10.06
CA ARG A 71 4.36 2.41 -10.67
C ARG A 71 4.77 3.72 -11.36
N HIS A 72 3.86 4.66 -11.54
CA HIS A 72 4.16 5.90 -12.26
C HIS A 72 5.03 6.82 -11.40
N VAL A 73 6.18 7.22 -11.94
CA VAL A 73 7.10 8.18 -11.34
C VAL A 73 7.25 9.32 -12.32
N ASP A 74 6.74 10.48 -11.94
CA ASP A 74 6.76 11.72 -12.71
C ASP A 74 7.89 12.61 -12.18
N ILE A 75 9.13 12.21 -12.49
CA ILE A 75 10.35 12.94 -12.19
C ILE A 75 11.13 13.01 -13.51
N PRO A 76 11.53 14.19 -13.99
CA PRO A 76 12.32 14.32 -15.21
C PRO A 76 13.65 13.58 -15.10
N ASP A 77 13.94 12.70 -16.06
CA ASP A 77 15.14 11.84 -16.05
C ASP A 77 16.46 12.64 -16.17
N GLU A 78 16.42 13.87 -16.70
CA GLU A 78 17.62 14.68 -17.00
C GLU A 78 18.29 15.26 -15.74
N ASP A 79 17.58 15.33 -14.61
CA ASP A 79 18.03 16.06 -13.40
C ASP A 79 18.17 15.20 -12.13
N ASP A 80 17.82 13.90 -12.19
CA ASP A 80 17.61 13.10 -10.96
C ASP A 80 18.76 12.15 -10.57
N GLY A 81 19.83 12.08 -11.37
CA GLY A 81 20.99 11.24 -11.10
C GLY A 81 20.68 9.74 -11.01
N GLY A 82 19.60 9.26 -11.64
CA GLY A 82 19.14 7.87 -11.59
C GLY A 82 18.16 7.56 -10.45
N TYR A 83 17.71 8.57 -9.72
CA TYR A 83 16.80 8.40 -8.58
C TYR A 83 15.44 7.80 -9.00
N SER A 84 14.80 8.29 -10.06
CA SER A 84 13.52 7.76 -10.55
C SER A 84 13.65 6.31 -10.98
N HIS A 85 14.77 5.93 -11.60
CA HIS A 85 15.04 4.54 -11.97
C HIS A 85 15.13 3.64 -10.73
N ALA A 86 15.91 4.06 -9.73
CA ALA A 86 16.02 3.36 -8.45
C ALA A 86 14.65 3.25 -7.74
N LEU A 87 13.85 4.30 -7.79
CA LEU A 87 12.51 4.34 -7.21
C LEU A 87 11.54 3.40 -7.94
N ARG A 88 11.54 3.36 -9.28
CA ARG A 88 10.76 2.41 -10.07
C ARG A 88 11.14 0.96 -9.75
N ILE A 89 12.43 0.66 -9.58
CA ILE A 89 12.90 -0.66 -9.13
C ILE A 89 12.35 -0.97 -7.73
N ARG A 90 12.44 -0.01 -6.81
CA ARG A 90 11.95 -0.17 -5.44
C ARG A 90 10.44 -0.47 -5.41
N ILE A 91 9.64 0.28 -6.18
CA ILE A 91 8.20 0.05 -6.32
C ILE A 91 7.91 -1.36 -6.85
N ARG A 92 8.59 -1.79 -7.92
CA ARG A 92 8.40 -3.15 -8.47
C ARG A 92 8.70 -4.23 -7.43
N ARG A 93 9.79 -4.07 -6.66
CA ARG A 93 10.16 -5.00 -5.60
C ARG A 93 9.13 -5.04 -4.48
N LEU A 94 8.60 -3.89 -4.06
CA LEU A 94 7.53 -3.80 -3.06
C LEU A 94 6.25 -4.48 -3.54
N ASN A 95 5.80 -4.19 -4.77
CA ASN A 95 4.59 -4.79 -5.33
C ASN A 95 4.73 -6.32 -5.48
N PHE A 96 5.92 -6.80 -5.86
CA PHE A 96 6.19 -8.24 -5.90
C PHE A 96 6.17 -8.86 -4.50
N LEU A 97 6.80 -8.20 -3.51
CA LEU A 97 6.81 -8.66 -2.12
C LEU A 97 5.38 -8.74 -1.54
N ALA A 98 4.46 -7.85 -1.92
CA ALA A 98 3.06 -7.93 -1.50
C ALA A 98 2.43 -9.29 -1.83
N ALA A 99 2.66 -9.80 -3.04
CA ALA A 99 2.18 -11.11 -3.47
C ALA A 99 2.87 -12.27 -2.72
N GLU A 100 4.14 -12.11 -2.35
CA GLU A 100 4.83 -13.11 -1.51
C GLU A 100 4.30 -13.13 -0.08
N LEU A 101 4.10 -11.96 0.53
CA LEU A 101 3.53 -11.82 1.87
C LEU A 101 2.11 -12.38 1.93
N SER A 102 1.30 -12.11 0.90
CA SER A 102 -0.04 -12.70 0.76
C SER A 102 -0.01 -14.23 0.77
N ARG A 103 0.86 -14.83 -0.05
CA ARG A 103 1.00 -16.30 -0.10
C ARG A 103 1.51 -16.89 1.22
N ARG A 104 2.37 -16.17 1.94
CA ARG A 104 3.03 -16.67 3.15
C ARG A 104 2.15 -16.54 4.40
N HIS A 105 1.47 -15.40 4.55
CA HIS A 105 0.76 -15.02 5.77
C HIS A 105 -0.77 -14.97 5.60
N GLY A 106 -1.29 -15.10 4.37
CA GLY A 106 -2.72 -15.01 4.10
C GLY A 106 -3.27 -13.58 4.08
N VAL A 107 -2.41 -12.56 3.97
CA VAL A 107 -2.85 -11.16 3.88
C VAL A 107 -3.50 -10.87 2.52
N PHE A 108 -4.52 -10.02 2.52
CA PHE A 108 -5.17 -9.53 1.29
C PHE A 108 -4.27 -8.52 0.59
N VAL A 109 -4.36 -8.43 -0.74
CA VAL A 109 -3.64 -7.44 -1.54
C VAL A 109 -4.62 -6.62 -2.35
N ALA A 110 -4.66 -5.32 -2.07
CA ALA A 110 -5.29 -4.34 -2.94
C ALA A 110 -4.26 -3.81 -3.94
N ASP A 111 -4.39 -4.26 -5.19
CA ASP A 111 -3.44 -3.91 -6.25
C ASP A 111 -3.77 -2.53 -6.86
N LEU A 112 -3.40 -1.47 -6.14
CA LEU A 112 -3.55 -0.09 -6.61
C LEU A 112 -2.79 0.18 -7.91
N ASP A 113 -1.66 -0.51 -8.10
CA ASP A 113 -0.88 -0.39 -9.31
C ASP A 113 -1.68 -0.82 -10.54
N ARG A 114 -2.33 -1.98 -10.48
CA ARG A 114 -3.21 -2.44 -11.57
C ARG A 114 -4.45 -1.55 -11.73
N MET A 115 -5.09 -1.15 -10.63
CA MET A 115 -6.28 -0.29 -10.67
C MET A 115 -6.04 1.03 -11.41
N LEU A 116 -4.85 1.61 -11.25
CA LEU A 116 -4.50 2.90 -11.83
C LEU A 116 -3.76 2.79 -13.18
N ALA A 117 -3.13 1.63 -13.44
CA ALA A 117 -2.38 1.39 -14.68
C ALA A 117 -3.23 1.49 -15.95
N ASP A 118 -4.52 1.10 -15.88
CA ASP A 118 -5.42 1.15 -17.03
C ASP A 118 -5.67 2.58 -17.52
N THR A 119 -5.70 3.57 -16.61
CA THR A 119 -5.86 4.98 -16.97
C THR A 119 -4.51 5.68 -17.20
N GLY A 120 -3.48 5.28 -16.44
CA GLY A 120 -2.13 5.80 -16.56
C GLY A 120 -1.91 7.11 -15.79
N GLY A 121 -0.68 7.32 -15.32
CA GLY A 121 -0.35 8.44 -14.41
C GLY A 121 -0.46 9.82 -15.07
N THR A 122 -0.11 9.93 -16.35
CA THR A 122 -0.24 11.17 -17.12
C THR A 122 -1.70 11.61 -17.24
N THR A 123 -2.61 10.69 -17.61
CA THR A 123 -4.05 10.97 -17.73
C THR A 123 -4.66 11.34 -16.37
N LEU A 124 -4.21 10.68 -15.32
CA LEU A 124 -4.67 10.93 -13.95
C LEU A 124 -4.02 12.16 -13.31
N ASN A 125 -3.05 12.79 -13.98
CA ASN A 125 -2.22 13.86 -13.45
C ASN A 125 -1.66 13.53 -12.06
N THR A 126 -1.09 12.32 -11.91
CA THR A 126 -0.61 11.80 -10.63
C THR A 126 0.66 10.97 -10.80
N ASP A 127 1.43 10.89 -9.72
CA ASP A 127 2.50 9.93 -9.54
C ASP A 127 2.12 8.87 -8.48
N TYR A 128 3.10 8.05 -8.11
CA TYR A 128 3.03 7.04 -7.05
C TYR A 128 2.55 7.58 -5.68
N ARG A 129 2.54 8.90 -5.47
CA ARG A 129 2.07 9.55 -4.24
C ARG A 129 0.57 9.81 -4.24
N LEU A 130 -0.13 9.53 -5.35
CA LEU A 130 -1.59 9.65 -5.50
C LEU A 130 -2.13 11.04 -5.12
N ARG A 131 -1.41 12.10 -5.51
CA ARG A 131 -1.77 13.49 -5.14
C ARG A 131 -2.93 14.08 -5.93
N SER A 132 -3.47 13.36 -6.91
CA SER A 132 -4.66 13.75 -7.67
C SER A 132 -5.92 13.24 -7.00
N ASP A 133 -6.92 14.11 -6.81
CA ASP A 133 -8.23 13.74 -6.27
C ASP A 133 -8.89 12.61 -7.09
N THR A 134 -8.69 12.60 -8.40
CA THR A 134 -9.23 11.56 -9.29
C THR A 134 -8.54 10.22 -9.02
N ALA A 135 -7.22 10.21 -8.87
CA ALA A 135 -6.47 8.99 -8.56
C ALA A 135 -6.82 8.45 -7.17
N ALA A 136 -6.94 9.33 -6.18
CA ALA A 136 -7.38 8.98 -4.83
C ALA A 136 -8.80 8.40 -4.83
N MET A 137 -9.72 8.98 -5.59
CA MET A 137 -11.09 8.49 -5.75
C MET A 137 -11.13 7.09 -6.39
N ILE A 138 -10.38 6.85 -7.46
CA ILE A 138 -10.31 5.53 -8.12
C ILE A 138 -9.72 4.49 -7.16
N ALA A 139 -8.65 4.84 -6.43
CA ALA A 139 -8.06 3.96 -5.43
C ALA A 139 -9.06 3.62 -4.31
N ALA A 140 -9.79 4.61 -3.80
CA ALA A 140 -10.81 4.40 -2.77
C ALA A 140 -11.97 3.53 -3.26
N GLN A 141 -12.46 3.75 -4.48
CA GLN A 141 -13.49 2.90 -5.10
C GLN A 141 -12.99 1.47 -5.30
N GLY A 142 -11.75 1.31 -5.77
CA GLY A 142 -11.12 0.00 -5.91
C GLY A 142 -11.03 -0.75 -4.58
N LEU A 143 -10.61 -0.06 -3.50
CA LEU A 143 -10.58 -0.63 -2.16
C LEU A 143 -11.97 -1.02 -1.64
N ALA A 144 -12.99 -0.21 -1.91
CA ALA A 144 -14.36 -0.47 -1.49
C ALA A 144 -14.98 -1.71 -2.18
N LEU A 145 -14.55 -2.03 -3.40
CA LEU A 145 -15.05 -3.18 -4.17
C LEU A 145 -14.35 -4.51 -3.84
N VAL A 146 -13.27 -4.49 -3.05
CA VAL A 146 -12.52 -5.69 -2.64
C VAL A 146 -13.17 -6.41 -1.44
N VAL A 147 -14.20 -5.79 -0.83
CA VAL A 147 -14.91 -6.27 0.37
C VAL A 147 -16.03 -7.26 0.00
#